data_AF-A0A1B7MIW9-F1
#
_entry.id   AF-A0A1B7MIW9-F1
#
_cell.length_a   1.000
_cell.length_b   1.000
_cell.length_c   1.000
_cell.angle_alpha   90.00
_cell.angle_beta   90.00
_cell.angle_gamma   90.00
#
_symmetry.space_group_name_H-M   'P 1'
#
loop_
_entity.id
_entity.type
_entity.pdbx_description
1 polymer ?
#
loop_
_entity_poly.entity_id
_entity_poly.type
_entity_poly.pdbx_seq_one_letter_code
_entity_poly.pdbx_strand_id
1 'polypeptide(L)'
;MHPLSSQSECLLLDLPALQELIIPARRFSHPVVTQSVLRTKSTLRSLRLTGQWSFSLDSLSTSSLCPGWARLTHVEMTVLDLSRLFGLLELATNLSSLIIGLYFEPSVWLQNAKQYTHTTLQSLSITNVTGDCAWLFPYIFKPISLPKLRLLEVCCGSTEWPHETFKAFLARSNPPMERLIFYAESMTTCEQRAE
;
A
#
# COMPACT_ATOMS: atom_id res chain seq x y z
N MET A 1 -0.89 -12.43 30.73
CA MET A 1 -1.22 -11.49 29.65
C MET A 1 -1.56 -10.15 30.30
N HIS A 2 -0.67 -9.15 30.20
CA HIS A 2 -0.91 -7.82 30.76
C HIS A 2 -1.74 -6.97 29.77
N PRO A 3 -2.70 -6.15 30.25
CA PRO A 3 -3.48 -5.27 29.39
C PRO A 3 -2.66 -4.00 29.11
N LEU A 4 -1.83 -4.04 28.07
CA LEU A 4 -1.11 -2.86 27.55
C LEU A 4 -1.96 -2.03 26.55
N SER A 5 -3.21 -2.43 26.30
CA SER A 5 -4.06 -1.83 25.27
C SER A 5 -4.60 -0.45 25.64
N SER A 6 -5.00 -0.19 26.88
CA SER A 6 -5.73 1.04 27.22
C SER A 6 -4.86 2.29 27.35
N GLN A 7 -3.60 2.19 27.81
CA GLN A 7 -2.75 3.38 28.00
C GLN A 7 -2.14 3.88 26.68
N SER A 8 -1.77 2.96 25.78
CA SER A 8 -1.17 3.28 24.48
C SER A 8 -2.18 3.98 23.54
N GLU A 9 -3.45 3.61 23.63
CA GLU A 9 -4.54 4.22 22.86
C GLU A 9 -4.83 5.65 23.30
N CYS A 10 -4.75 5.95 24.61
CA CYS A 10 -4.95 7.30 25.14
C CYS A 10 -3.85 8.29 24.71
N LEU A 11 -2.59 7.84 24.60
CA LEU A 11 -1.46 8.72 24.26
C LEU A 11 -1.54 9.32 22.85
N LEU A 12 -2.21 8.63 21.92
CA LEU A 12 -2.33 9.08 20.53
C LEU A 12 -3.50 10.07 20.32
N LEU A 13 -4.46 10.12 21.25
CA LEU A 13 -5.62 11.01 21.18
C LEU A 13 -5.25 12.49 21.42
N ASP A 14 -4.12 12.76 22.09
CA ASP A 14 -3.72 14.09 22.58
C ASP A 14 -2.59 14.76 21.78
N LEU A 15 -2.34 14.33 20.52
CA LEU A 15 -1.26 14.87 19.70
C LEU A 15 -1.79 15.65 18.46
N PRO A 16 -2.34 16.87 18.63
CA PRO A 16 -2.96 17.62 17.53
C PRO A 16 -1.96 18.05 16.44
N ALA A 17 -0.69 18.26 16.81
CA ALA A 17 0.38 18.64 15.91
C ALA A 17 1.09 17.45 15.24
N LEU A 18 0.66 16.20 15.51
CA LEU A 18 1.29 15.01 14.93
C LEU A 18 1.07 14.97 13.42
N GLN A 19 2.17 15.03 12.66
CA GLN A 19 2.15 14.97 11.19
C GLN A 19 2.66 13.65 10.62
N GLU A 20 3.52 12.95 11.36
CA GLU A 20 4.08 11.66 10.96
C GLU A 20 3.93 10.64 12.08
N LEU A 21 3.46 9.46 11.72
CA LEU A 21 3.37 8.32 12.62
C LEU A 21 4.05 7.12 11.99
N ILE A 22 5.02 6.57 12.72
CA ILE A 22 5.73 5.36 12.35
C ILE A 22 5.42 4.31 13.41
N ILE A 23 4.76 3.23 13.01
CA ILE A 23 4.53 2.08 13.89
C ILE A 23 5.30 0.90 13.31
N PRO A 24 6.43 0.50 13.93
CA PRO A 24 7.11 -0.73 13.56
C PRO A 24 6.37 -1.93 14.18
N ALA A 25 5.82 -2.82 13.34
CA ALA A 25 5.34 -4.11 13.80
C ALA A 25 6.53 -5.04 14.02
N ARG A 26 6.68 -5.51 15.26
CA ARG A 26 7.53 -6.68 15.53
C ARG A 26 6.75 -8.00 15.53
N ARG A 27 5.42 -7.98 15.70
CA ARG A 27 4.45 -9.09 15.51
C ARG A 27 3.03 -8.51 15.41
N PHE A 28 2.16 -9.13 14.59
CA PHE A 28 0.72 -8.83 14.35
C PHE A 28 0.11 -7.82 15.32
N SER A 29 0.26 -6.54 15.02
CA SER A 29 -0.30 -5.46 15.82
C SER A 29 -1.80 -5.33 15.57
N HIS A 30 -2.52 -5.10 16.65
CA HIS A 30 -3.98 -5.04 16.68
C HIS A 30 -4.51 -3.83 15.85
N PRO A 31 -5.54 -4.00 15.01
CA PRO A 31 -6.08 -2.96 14.12
C PRO A 31 -6.62 -1.71 14.83
N VAL A 32 -6.81 -1.78 16.15
CA VAL A 32 -7.39 -0.70 16.97
C VAL A 32 -6.50 0.55 17.02
N VAL A 33 -5.17 0.40 17.05
CA VAL A 33 -4.25 1.56 17.18
C VAL A 33 -4.34 2.48 15.96
N THR A 34 -4.38 1.90 14.76
CA THR A 34 -4.46 2.67 13.51
C THR A 34 -5.80 3.38 13.34
N GLN A 35 -6.90 2.75 13.75
CA GLN A 35 -8.22 3.39 13.67
C GLN A 35 -8.34 4.55 14.66
N SER A 36 -7.87 4.36 15.89
CA SER A 36 -7.92 5.40 16.92
C SER A 36 -7.13 6.63 16.49
N VAL A 37 -5.95 6.45 15.90
CA VAL A 37 -5.13 7.57 15.37
C VAL A 37 -5.87 8.33 14.27
N LEU A 38 -6.46 7.63 13.30
CA LEU A 38 -7.07 8.28 12.14
C LEU A 38 -8.42 8.94 12.45
N ARG A 39 -9.01 8.65 13.62
CA ARG A 39 -10.18 9.35 14.15
C ARG A 39 -9.83 10.61 14.93
N THR A 40 -8.57 10.81 15.30
CA THR A 40 -8.17 12.01 16.06
C THR A 40 -8.24 13.28 15.20
N LYS A 41 -8.25 14.44 15.86
CA LYS A 41 -8.07 15.75 15.22
C LYS A 41 -6.63 16.01 14.76
N SER A 42 -5.80 14.98 14.63
CA SER A 42 -4.40 15.14 14.23
C SER A 42 -4.27 15.72 12.82
N THR A 43 -3.13 16.36 12.60
CA THR A 43 -2.70 16.90 11.30
C THR A 43 -1.91 15.86 10.51
N LEU A 44 -2.16 14.56 10.77
CA LEU A 44 -1.38 13.45 10.22
C LEU A 44 -1.38 13.46 8.69
N ARG A 45 -0.18 13.46 8.13
CA ARG A 45 0.09 13.45 6.68
C ARG A 45 0.89 12.21 6.25
N SER A 46 1.74 11.69 7.13
CA SER A 46 2.60 10.52 6.86
C SER A 46 2.26 9.39 7.81
N LEU A 47 1.97 8.21 7.27
CA LEU A 47 1.73 6.99 8.02
C LEU A 47 2.65 5.89 7.51
N ARG A 48 3.52 5.35 8.38
CA ARG A 48 4.37 4.21 8.06
C ARG A 48 4.10 3.06 9.00
N LEU A 49 3.66 1.96 8.43
CA LEU A 49 3.35 0.70 9.10
C LEU A 49 4.36 -0.34 8.59
N THR A 50 5.53 -0.38 9.21
CA THR A 50 6.63 -1.24 8.76
C THR A 50 6.54 -2.61 9.42
N GLY A 51 6.94 -3.68 8.70
CA GLY A 51 6.83 -5.07 9.16
C GLY A 51 5.59 -5.82 8.65
N GLN A 52 5.37 -7.04 9.13
CA GLN A 52 4.19 -7.84 8.75
C GLN A 52 2.95 -7.36 9.52
N TRP A 53 2.10 -6.61 8.84
CA TRP A 53 0.80 -6.17 9.35
C TRP A 53 -0.33 -6.97 8.71
N SER A 54 -1.15 -7.64 9.52
CA SER A 54 -2.46 -8.11 9.08
C SER A 54 -3.47 -6.98 9.25
N PHE A 55 -3.41 -5.97 8.37
CA PHE A 55 -4.44 -4.94 8.38
C PHE A 55 -5.72 -5.52 7.77
N SER A 56 -6.78 -5.70 8.57
CA SER A 56 -8.12 -5.96 8.02
C SER A 56 -8.78 -4.62 7.67
N LEU A 57 -8.90 -4.32 6.37
CA LEU A 57 -9.71 -3.20 5.91
C LEU A 57 -11.22 -3.45 6.07
N ASP A 58 -11.67 -4.65 6.47
CA ASP A 58 -13.09 -4.94 6.72
C ASP A 58 -13.65 -4.01 7.82
N SER A 59 -12.76 -3.52 8.67
CA SER A 59 -13.01 -2.51 9.70
C SER A 59 -13.11 -1.07 9.18
N LEU A 60 -12.66 -0.78 7.95
CA LEU A 60 -12.78 0.53 7.28
C LEU A 60 -14.05 0.64 6.44
N SER A 61 -14.51 -0.47 5.85
CA SER A 61 -15.70 -0.56 4.99
C SER A 61 -17.00 -0.16 5.70
N THR A 62 -17.02 -0.19 7.05
CA THR A 62 -18.18 0.17 7.87
C THR A 62 -18.19 1.63 8.33
N SER A 63 -17.14 2.42 8.07
CA SER A 63 -17.14 3.84 8.39
C SER A 63 -16.93 4.68 7.15
N SER A 64 -18.04 5.16 6.58
CA SER A 64 -18.11 6.28 5.64
C SER A 64 -17.50 7.60 6.15
N LEU A 65 -16.74 7.60 7.26
CA LEU A 65 -16.48 8.77 8.10
C LEU A 65 -15.13 8.74 8.86
N CYS A 66 -14.05 8.20 8.30
CA CYS A 66 -12.69 8.48 8.82
C CYS A 66 -11.99 9.54 7.96
N PRO A 67 -12.25 10.85 8.18
CA PRO A 67 -11.61 11.93 7.40
C PRO A 67 -10.08 11.96 7.52
N GLY A 68 -9.49 11.22 8.46
CA GLY A 68 -8.05 11.08 8.62
C GLY A 68 -7.35 10.48 7.40
N TRP A 69 -7.95 9.48 6.72
CA TRP A 69 -7.33 8.85 5.54
C TRP A 69 -7.14 9.84 4.40
N ALA A 70 -8.16 10.66 4.14
CA ALA A 70 -8.10 11.68 3.09
C ALA A 70 -7.06 12.77 3.36
N ARG A 71 -6.51 12.89 4.59
CA ARG A 71 -5.45 13.87 4.91
C ARG A 71 -4.05 13.35 4.59
N LEU A 72 -3.90 12.03 4.49
CA LEU A 72 -2.62 11.40 4.25
C LEU A 72 -2.09 11.76 2.86
N THR A 73 -0.82 12.14 2.82
CA THR A 73 -0.06 12.43 1.60
C THR A 73 1.04 11.40 1.36
N HIS A 74 1.46 10.69 2.41
CA HIS A 74 2.45 9.61 2.35
C HIS A 74 1.96 8.41 3.16
N VAL A 75 1.97 7.23 2.54
CA VAL A 75 1.67 5.95 3.19
C VAL A 75 2.74 4.94 2.83
N GLU A 76 3.24 4.24 3.84
CA GLU A 76 4.07 3.04 3.71
C GLU A 76 3.41 1.92 4.50
N MET A 77 3.05 0.80 3.86
CA MET A 77 2.47 -0.34 4.57
C MET A 77 2.58 -1.64 3.78
N THR A 78 2.30 -2.78 4.42
CA THR A 78 2.09 -4.07 3.74
C THR A 78 0.60 -4.40 3.73
N VAL A 79 0.08 -4.88 2.60
CA VAL A 79 -1.30 -5.39 2.47
C VAL A 79 -1.29 -6.86 2.08
N LEU A 80 -2.32 -7.58 2.53
CA LEU A 80 -2.45 -9.02 2.30
C LEU A 80 -3.22 -9.37 1.01
N ASP A 81 -3.93 -8.40 0.44
CA ASP A 81 -4.70 -8.61 -0.78
C ASP A 81 -4.92 -7.28 -1.54
N LEU A 82 -5.34 -7.40 -2.80
CA LEU A 82 -5.55 -6.27 -3.69
C LEU A 82 -6.80 -5.44 -3.36
N SER A 83 -7.83 -6.05 -2.74
CA SER A 83 -9.01 -5.29 -2.32
C SER A 83 -8.63 -4.23 -1.28
N ARG A 84 -7.64 -4.56 -0.43
CA ARG A 84 -7.08 -3.63 0.54
C ARG A 84 -6.26 -2.51 -0.08
N LEU A 85 -5.49 -2.81 -1.12
CA LEU A 85 -4.82 -1.75 -1.88
C LEU A 85 -5.83 -0.76 -2.47
N PHE A 86 -6.89 -1.24 -3.11
CA PHE A 86 -7.86 -0.34 -3.73
C PHE A 86 -8.71 0.42 -2.72
N GLY A 87 -9.13 -0.21 -1.62
CA GLY A 87 -9.82 0.48 -0.52
C GLY A 87 -8.98 1.61 0.08
N LEU A 88 -7.66 1.41 0.24
CA LEU A 88 -6.75 2.47 0.67
C LEU A 88 -6.73 3.64 -0.33
N LEU A 89 -6.59 3.35 -1.63
CA LEU A 89 -6.56 4.38 -2.67
C LEU A 89 -7.87 5.17 -2.71
N GLU A 90 -9.02 4.51 -2.52
CA GLU A 90 -10.33 5.18 -2.47
C GLU A 90 -10.46 6.12 -1.27
N LEU A 91 -9.92 5.74 -0.11
CA LEU A 91 -9.99 6.53 1.14
C LEU A 91 -8.96 7.66 1.19
N ALA A 92 -7.75 7.44 0.69
CA ALA A 92 -6.62 8.35 0.79
C ALA A 92 -6.52 9.29 -0.42
N THR A 93 -7.58 10.05 -0.71
CA THR A 93 -7.70 10.83 -1.96
C THR A 93 -6.63 11.91 -2.17
N ASN A 94 -5.94 12.36 -1.13
CA ASN A 94 -4.81 13.31 -1.24
C ASN A 94 -3.43 12.63 -1.23
N LEU A 95 -3.37 11.31 -1.36
CA LEU A 95 -2.13 10.55 -1.33
C LEU A 95 -1.23 10.93 -2.51
N SER A 96 -0.04 11.43 -2.19
CA SER A 96 0.98 11.80 -3.18
C SER A 96 2.06 10.74 -3.33
N SER A 97 2.30 9.94 -2.29
CA SER A 97 3.31 8.90 -2.25
C SER A 97 2.78 7.65 -1.57
N LEU A 98 2.93 6.51 -2.21
CA LEU A 98 2.57 5.20 -1.67
C LEU A 98 3.74 4.24 -1.82
N ILE A 99 4.15 3.62 -0.72
CA ILE A 99 5.04 2.47 -0.69
C ILE A 99 4.22 1.28 -0.17
N ILE A 100 4.10 0.23 -0.96
CA ILE A 100 3.26 -0.91 -0.63
C ILE A 100 4.05 -2.22 -0.72
N GLY A 101 4.04 -2.98 0.38
CA GLY A 101 4.41 -4.38 0.42
C GLY A 101 3.22 -5.25 0.01
N LEU A 102 3.39 -6.23 -0.88
CA LEU A 102 2.31 -7.13 -1.29
C LEU A 102 2.59 -8.57 -0.85
N TYR A 103 1.90 -8.99 0.21
CA TYR A 103 1.98 -10.36 0.72
C TYR A 103 0.75 -11.15 0.26
N PHE A 104 0.84 -11.80 -0.90
CA PHE A 104 -0.33 -12.38 -1.55
C PHE A 104 -0.63 -13.82 -1.08
N GLU A 105 -1.84 -14.06 -0.57
CA GLU A 105 -2.44 -15.39 -0.49
C GLU A 105 -3.43 -15.61 -1.66
N PRO A 106 -3.37 -16.73 -2.39
CA PRO A 106 -4.19 -16.98 -3.60
C PRO A 106 -5.72 -17.05 -3.44
N SER A 107 -6.30 -16.65 -2.31
CA SER A 107 -7.66 -17.04 -1.95
C SER A 107 -8.75 -16.02 -2.26
N VAL A 108 -8.44 -14.75 -2.58
CA VAL A 108 -9.48 -13.71 -2.78
C VAL A 108 -9.27 -12.94 -4.08
N TRP A 109 -10.07 -13.29 -5.08
CA TRP A 109 -9.95 -12.81 -6.46
C TRP A 109 -10.85 -11.60 -6.70
N LEU A 110 -10.27 -10.47 -7.12
CA LEU A 110 -11.02 -9.38 -7.73
C LEU A 110 -11.24 -9.68 -9.22
N GLN A 111 -12.19 -10.55 -9.54
CA GLN A 111 -12.51 -10.82 -10.96
C GLN A 111 -13.13 -9.61 -11.67
N ASN A 112 -13.61 -8.59 -10.96
CA ASN A 112 -14.33 -7.43 -11.52
C ASN A 112 -13.97 -6.10 -10.83
N ALA A 113 -12.69 -5.82 -10.59
CA ALA A 113 -12.30 -4.51 -10.06
C ALA A 113 -12.77 -3.39 -11.00
N LYS A 114 -13.61 -2.49 -10.48
CA LYS A 114 -14.06 -1.29 -11.20
C LYS A 114 -12.84 -0.42 -11.53
N GLN A 115 -12.87 0.23 -12.70
CA GLN A 115 -11.84 1.21 -13.02
C GLN A 115 -11.88 2.38 -12.02
N TYR A 116 -10.72 2.73 -11.50
CA TYR A 116 -10.51 3.77 -10.50
C TYR A 116 -9.37 4.70 -10.93
N THR A 117 -9.53 6.00 -10.73
CA THR A 117 -8.51 7.00 -11.07
C THR A 117 -8.06 7.74 -9.82
N HIS A 118 -6.78 7.64 -9.47
CA HIS A 118 -6.20 8.38 -8.35
C HIS A 118 -5.51 9.67 -8.87
N THR A 119 -6.07 10.84 -8.55
CA THR A 119 -5.71 12.11 -9.23
C THR A 119 -4.52 12.86 -8.62
N THR A 120 -4.02 12.41 -7.47
CA THR A 120 -2.96 13.10 -6.70
C THR A 120 -1.68 12.29 -6.54
N LEU A 121 -1.69 10.98 -6.86
CA LEU A 121 -0.57 10.09 -6.60
C LEU A 121 0.56 10.36 -7.60
N GLN A 122 1.75 10.66 -7.08
CA GLN A 122 2.94 11.02 -7.84
C GLN A 122 4.03 9.96 -7.73
N SER A 123 4.09 9.25 -6.61
CA SER A 123 5.07 8.19 -6.36
C SER A 123 4.37 6.90 -5.95
N LEU A 124 4.66 5.82 -6.64
CA LEU A 124 4.21 4.47 -6.29
C LEU A 124 5.41 3.53 -6.26
N SER A 125 5.67 2.92 -5.11
CA SER A 125 6.67 1.87 -4.94
C SER A 125 5.99 0.59 -4.50
N ILE A 126 6.15 -0.48 -5.27
CA ILE A 126 5.62 -1.81 -4.98
C ILE A 126 6.81 -2.69 -4.64
N THR A 127 6.87 -3.16 -3.40
CA THR A 127 8.01 -3.89 -2.82
C THR A 127 7.56 -5.19 -2.18
N ASN A 128 8.52 -6.03 -1.78
CA ASN A 128 8.27 -7.25 -1.01
C ASN A 128 7.11 -8.10 -1.58
N VAL A 129 7.07 -8.24 -2.90
CA VAL A 129 5.99 -8.94 -3.60
C VAL A 129 6.20 -10.44 -3.43
N THR A 130 5.32 -11.11 -2.69
CA THR A 130 5.30 -12.57 -2.62
C THR A 130 4.34 -13.13 -3.67
N GLY A 131 4.83 -13.99 -4.55
CA GLY A 131 4.03 -14.64 -5.62
C GLY A 131 4.51 -14.27 -7.02
N ASP A 132 3.82 -14.78 -8.04
CA ASP A 132 4.18 -14.50 -9.43
C ASP A 132 3.70 -13.12 -9.87
N CYS A 133 4.66 -12.24 -10.14
CA CYS A 133 4.43 -10.90 -10.65
C CYS A 133 3.69 -10.87 -11.98
N ALA A 134 3.98 -11.81 -12.89
CA ALA A 134 3.37 -11.86 -14.21
C ALA A 134 1.85 -11.98 -14.09
N TRP A 135 1.43 -12.74 -13.08
CA TRP A 135 0.04 -12.92 -12.72
C TRP A 135 -0.51 -11.75 -11.89
N LEU A 136 0.22 -11.21 -10.92
CA LEU A 136 -0.29 -10.20 -9.97
C LEU A 136 -0.47 -8.80 -10.58
N PHE A 137 0.54 -8.31 -11.29
CA PHE A 137 0.55 -6.93 -11.80
C PHE A 137 -0.58 -6.60 -12.76
N PRO A 138 -1.09 -7.51 -13.62
CA PRO A 138 -2.29 -7.25 -14.39
C PRO A 138 -3.50 -6.84 -13.54
N TYR A 139 -3.69 -7.44 -12.36
CA TYR A 139 -4.79 -7.10 -11.46
C TYR A 139 -4.58 -5.76 -10.75
N ILE A 140 -3.34 -5.27 -10.64
CA ILE A 140 -3.03 -3.94 -10.12
C ILE A 140 -3.24 -2.90 -11.22
N PHE A 141 -2.62 -3.11 -12.38
CA PHE A 141 -2.53 -2.12 -13.45
C PHE A 141 -3.78 -2.02 -14.31
N LYS A 142 -4.60 -3.06 -14.45
CA LYS A 142 -5.84 -2.99 -15.25
C LYS A 142 -6.90 -2.05 -14.66
N PRO A 143 -7.20 -2.06 -13.34
CA PRO A 143 -8.24 -1.21 -12.78
C PRO A 143 -7.80 0.24 -12.52
N ILE A 144 -6.51 0.54 -12.32
CA ILE A 144 -6.11 1.89 -11.87
C ILE A 144 -5.66 2.82 -12.99
N SER A 145 -5.95 4.10 -12.87
CA SER A 145 -5.34 5.16 -13.70
C SER A 145 -4.68 6.19 -12.80
N LEU A 146 -3.42 6.53 -13.08
CA LEU A 146 -2.59 7.39 -12.22
C LEU A 146 -2.01 8.58 -13.02
N PRO A 147 -2.83 9.58 -13.38
CA PRO A 147 -2.43 10.64 -14.32
C PRO A 147 -1.35 11.61 -13.82
N LYS A 148 -1.05 11.63 -12.53
CA LYS A 148 0.04 12.46 -11.97
C LYS A 148 1.27 11.65 -11.59
N LEU A 149 1.32 10.36 -11.91
CA LEU A 149 2.44 9.49 -11.56
C LEU A 149 3.72 10.00 -12.23
N ARG A 150 4.77 10.18 -11.43
CA ARG A 150 6.10 10.61 -11.87
C ARG A 150 7.14 9.55 -11.57
N LEU A 151 6.96 8.80 -10.48
CA LEU A 151 7.85 7.73 -10.08
C LEU A 151 7.04 6.44 -9.94
N LEU A 152 7.47 5.42 -10.66
CA LEU A 152 7.03 4.05 -10.45
C LEU A 152 8.25 3.18 -10.14
N GLU A 153 8.23 2.55 -8.98
CA GLU A 153 9.24 1.58 -8.55
C GLU A 153 8.56 0.24 -8.31
N VAL A 154 9.13 -0.81 -8.89
CA VAL A 154 8.58 -2.16 -8.79
C VAL A 154 9.71 -3.14 -8.52
N CYS A 155 9.68 -3.76 -7.33
CA CYS A 155 10.51 -4.91 -7.02
C CYS A 155 9.75 -6.19 -7.33
N CYS A 156 10.27 -6.99 -8.24
CA CYS A 156 9.66 -8.22 -8.68
C CYS A 156 10.70 -9.34 -8.80
N GLY A 157 10.46 -10.48 -8.15
CA GLY A 157 11.32 -11.67 -8.24
C GLY A 157 11.06 -12.57 -9.45
N SER A 158 10.07 -12.24 -10.28
CA SER A 158 9.75 -12.98 -11.51
C SER A 158 10.49 -12.41 -12.72
N THR A 159 10.88 -13.28 -13.64
CA THR A 159 11.44 -12.91 -14.94
C THR A 159 10.37 -12.44 -15.93
N GLU A 160 9.09 -12.71 -15.65
CA GLU A 160 7.98 -12.40 -16.54
C GLU A 160 7.28 -11.10 -16.14
N TRP A 161 7.32 -10.11 -17.03
CA TRP A 161 6.68 -8.81 -16.86
C TRP A 161 5.44 -8.68 -17.75
N PRO A 162 4.29 -8.19 -17.25
CA PRO A 162 3.06 -8.08 -18.04
C PRO A 162 3.09 -6.86 -19.00
N HIS A 163 3.94 -6.92 -20.02
CA HIS A 163 4.22 -5.81 -20.93
C HIS A 163 2.96 -5.14 -21.48
N GLU A 164 2.01 -5.91 -22.00
CA GLU A 164 0.81 -5.36 -22.63
C GLU A 164 -0.14 -4.71 -21.63
N THR A 165 -0.28 -5.29 -20.44
CA THR A 165 -1.11 -4.66 -19.40
C THR A 165 -0.46 -3.39 -18.86
N PHE A 166 0.87 -3.39 -18.73
CA PHE A 166 1.62 -2.21 -18.32
C PHE A 166 1.53 -1.08 -19.36
N LYS A 167 1.69 -1.38 -20.65
CA LYS A 167 1.48 -0.41 -21.73
C LYS A 167 0.07 0.17 -21.72
N ALA A 168 -0.96 -0.67 -21.57
CA ALA A 168 -2.34 -0.22 -21.48
C ALA A 168 -2.59 0.68 -20.26
N PHE A 169 -1.94 0.39 -19.13
CA PHE A 169 -1.95 1.25 -17.95
C PHE A 169 -1.32 2.62 -18.20
N LEU A 170 -0.14 2.67 -18.84
CA LEU A 170 0.53 3.92 -19.17
C LEU A 170 -0.29 4.74 -20.17
N ALA A 171 -0.83 4.11 -21.21
CA ALA A 171 -1.67 4.79 -22.21
C ALA A 171 -2.93 5.39 -21.58
N ARG A 172 -3.58 4.65 -20.67
CA ARG A 172 -4.78 5.12 -19.97
C ARG A 172 -4.49 6.20 -18.94
N SER A 173 -3.37 6.08 -18.22
CA SER A 173 -2.97 7.06 -17.21
C SER A 173 -2.40 8.33 -17.83
N ASN A 174 -1.73 8.22 -18.98
CA ASN A 174 -0.94 9.27 -19.62
C ASN A 174 -0.07 10.07 -18.61
N PRO A 175 0.77 9.39 -17.80
CA PRO A 175 1.46 10.03 -16.69
C PRO A 175 2.67 10.86 -17.18
N PRO A 176 3.02 11.98 -16.51
CA PRO A 176 4.27 12.70 -16.73
C PRO A 176 5.43 11.94 -16.08
N MET A 177 5.71 10.72 -16.54
CA MET A 177 6.68 9.82 -15.91
C MET A 177 8.11 10.40 -15.97
N GLU A 178 8.74 10.53 -14.81
CA GLU A 178 10.12 11.01 -14.66
C GLU A 178 11.08 9.85 -14.34
N ARG A 179 10.62 8.85 -13.60
CA ARG A 179 11.45 7.72 -13.14
C ARG A 179 10.66 6.43 -13.16
N LEU A 180 11.28 5.40 -13.74
CA LEU A 180 10.78 4.04 -13.75
C LEU A 180 11.90 3.11 -13.30
N ILE A 181 11.68 2.40 -12.20
CA ILE A 181 12.68 1.53 -11.58
C ILE A 181 12.11 0.12 -11.49
N PHE A 182 12.84 -0.84 -12.05
CA PHE A 182 12.54 -2.26 -11.93
C PHE A 182 13.71 -2.95 -11.24
N TYR A 183 13.44 -3.62 -10.14
CA TYR A 183 14.40 -4.56 -9.58
C TYR A 183 13.96 -5.97 -9.95
N ALA A 184 14.86 -6.69 -10.59
CA ALA A 184 14.80 -8.14 -10.62
C ALA A 184 15.46 -8.61 -9.32
N GLU A 185 14.67 -9.17 -8.40
CA GLU A 185 15.28 -9.98 -7.35
C GLU A 185 15.78 -11.25 -8.04
N SER A 186 17.07 -11.27 -8.39
CA SER A 186 17.73 -12.53 -8.71
C SER A 186 17.65 -13.39 -7.45
N MET A 187 16.71 -14.34 -7.43
CA MET A 187 16.80 -15.49 -6.54
C MET A 187 18.08 -16.21 -6.94
N THR A 188 19.20 -15.83 -6.32
CA THR A 188 20.35 -16.70 -6.24
C THR A 188 19.90 -17.87 -5.39
N THR A 189 19.36 -18.90 -6.05
CA THR A 189 19.25 -20.21 -5.44
C THR A 189 20.64 -20.57 -4.93
N CYS A 190 20.71 -21.13 -3.72
CA CYS A 190 21.96 -21.44 -3.01
C CYS A 190 22.92 -22.40 -3.77
N GLU A 191 22.64 -22.75 -5.02
CA GLU A 191 23.43 -23.64 -5.87
C GLU A 191 24.51 -22.92 -6.70
N GLN A 192 24.53 -21.58 -6.79
CA GLN A 192 25.54 -20.84 -7.56
C GLN A 192 26.70 -20.26 -6.72
N ARG A 193 26.92 -20.74 -5.49
CA ARG A 193 28.06 -20.35 -4.63
C ARG A 193 29.10 -21.46 -4.44
N ALA A 194 29.22 -22.36 -5.40
CA ALA A 194 30.28 -23.37 -5.43
C ALA A 194 30.81 -23.56 -6.85
N GLU A 195 31.59 -22.59 -7.34
CA GLU A 195 32.66 -22.81 -8.31
C GLU A 195 33.91 -22.04 -7.86
#